data_AF-A0A4R5KQS6-F1
#
_entry.id   AF-A0A4R5KQS6-F1
#
_cell.length_a   1.000
_cell.length_b   1.000
_cell.length_c   1.000
_cell.angle_alpha   90.00
_cell.angle_beta   90.00
_cell.angle_gamma   90.00
#
_symmetry.space_group_name_H-M   'P 1'
#
loop_
_entity.id
_entity.type
_entity.pdbx_description
1 polymer ?
#
loop_
_entity_poly.entity_id
_entity_poly.type
_entity_poly.pdbx_seq_one_letter_code
_entity_poly.pdbx_strand_id
1 'polypeptide(L)'
;MSDAGYEGVALISVDDTWSAMRFRRMELVGGTETRRERMANRADRPAGASAKDRVLDIPQDLQQALDDNPQAKQFFDGLSYTHRKEYVRWVTDAKREETRTGRIQKSVEKLVAGVKSPFLKA
;
A
#
# COMPACT_ATOMS: atom_id res chain seq x y z
N MET A 1 0.48 -6.57 39.89
CA MET A 1 -0.09 -6.69 38.51
C MET A 1 1.02 -6.76 37.47
N SER A 2 2.00 -5.86 37.50
CA SER A 2 3.28 -6.02 36.78
C SER A 2 4.08 -7.26 37.25
N ASP A 3 3.87 -7.67 38.49
CA ASP A 3 4.46 -8.86 39.12
C ASP A 3 3.98 -10.20 38.51
N ALA A 4 2.81 -10.21 37.84
CA ALA A 4 2.24 -11.41 37.22
C ALA A 4 2.63 -11.57 35.74
N GLY A 5 3.52 -10.73 35.21
CA GLY A 5 3.96 -10.78 33.80
C GLY A 5 2.92 -10.26 32.79
N TYR A 6 1.93 -9.50 33.24
CA TYR A 6 0.91 -8.87 32.38
C TYR A 6 1.05 -7.34 32.39
N GLU A 7 0.94 -6.74 31.20
CA GLU A 7 0.86 -5.29 31.00
C GLU A 7 -0.59 -4.88 30.72
N GLY A 8 -1.07 -3.83 31.39
CA GLY A 8 -2.37 -3.22 31.11
C GLY A 8 -2.27 -2.34 29.85
N VAL A 9 -3.03 -2.68 28.81
CA VAL A 9 -2.91 -2.03 27.49
C VAL A 9 -3.93 -0.90 27.33
N ALA A 10 -5.15 -1.10 27.80
CA ALA A 10 -6.22 -0.12 27.70
C ALA A 10 -7.28 -0.37 28.77
N LEU A 11 -7.84 0.71 29.31
CA LEU A 11 -8.97 0.70 30.24
C LEU A 11 -10.09 1.53 29.64
N ILE A 12 -11.31 0.99 29.72
CA ILE A 12 -12.53 1.71 29.38
C ILE A 12 -13.57 1.46 30.47
N SER A 13 -14.21 2.54 30.93
CA SER A 13 -15.40 2.45 31.76
C SER A 13 -16.58 2.07 30.87
N VAL A 14 -17.24 0.95 31.19
CA VAL A 14 -18.42 0.48 30.47
C VAL A 14 -19.65 1.20 31.02
N ASP A 15 -19.72 1.38 32.34
CA ASP A 15 -20.71 2.18 33.06
C ASP A 15 -20.16 2.55 34.46
N ASP A 16 -21.01 3.14 35.31
CA ASP A 16 -20.66 3.56 36.68
C ASP A 16 -20.28 2.40 37.61
N THR A 17 -20.63 1.17 37.25
CA THR A 17 -20.40 -0.05 38.03
C THR A 17 -19.28 -0.91 37.44
N TRP A 18 -19.17 -0.98 36.11
CA TRP A 18 -18.22 -1.87 35.44
C TRP A 18 -17.20 -1.11 34.60
N SER A 19 -15.93 -1.49 34.77
CA SER A 19 -14.84 -1.10 33.88
C SER A 19 -14.17 -2.32 33.29
N ALA A 20 -13.90 -2.28 31.99
CA ALA A 20 -13.22 -3.34 31.26
C ALA A 20 -11.76 -2.93 31.00
N MET A 21 -10.83 -3.79 31.40
CA MET A 21 -9.40 -3.61 31.14
C MET A 21 -8.88 -4.73 30.24
N ARG A 22 -8.13 -4.36 29.18
CA ARG A 22 -7.42 -5.32 28.34
C ARG A 22 -5.99 -5.47 28.85
N PHE A 23 -5.59 -6.73 29.03
CA PHE A 23 -4.23 -7.11 29.41
C PHE A 23 -3.52 -7.85 28.28
N ARG A 24 -2.19 -7.83 28.32
CA ARG A 24 -1.34 -8.64 27.44
C ARG A 24 -0.17 -9.22 28.23
N ARG A 25 0.22 -10.46 27.91
CA ARG A 25 1.31 -11.19 28.58
C ARG A 25 2.65 -10.78 27.96
N MET A 26 3.59 -10.34 28.78
CA MET A 26 4.85 -9.67 28.39
C MET A 26 5.81 -10.57 27.59
N GLU A 27 5.86 -11.85 27.91
CA GLU A 27 6.77 -12.84 27.29
C GLU A 27 6.43 -13.22 25.84
N LEU A 28 5.23 -12.87 25.34
CA LEU A 28 4.79 -13.18 23.97
C LEU A 28 5.05 -12.05 22.97
N VAL A 29 5.65 -10.92 23.39
CA VAL A 29 5.78 -9.73 22.55
C VAL A 29 7.18 -9.16 22.64
N GLY A 30 7.93 -9.25 21.54
CA GLY A 30 9.04 -8.32 21.29
C GLY A 30 8.46 -6.90 21.28
N GLY A 31 8.96 -6.06 22.19
CA GLY A 31 8.62 -4.66 22.47
C GLY A 31 7.40 -4.05 21.76
N THR A 32 6.45 -3.54 22.54
CA THR A 32 5.37 -2.70 22.01
C THR A 32 5.95 -1.36 21.53
N GLU A 33 6.45 -1.30 20.30
CA GLU A 33 6.89 -0.04 19.72
C GLU A 33 5.69 0.92 19.60
N THR A 34 5.74 2.04 20.31
CA THR A 34 4.77 3.11 20.13
C THR A 34 4.79 3.60 18.68
N ARG A 35 3.73 4.28 18.24
CA ARG A 35 3.69 4.88 16.89
C ARG A 35 4.88 5.82 16.64
N ARG A 36 5.40 6.48 17.67
CA ARG A 36 6.60 7.33 17.62
C ARG A 36 7.87 6.51 17.47
N GLU A 37 8.03 5.45 18.26
CA GLU A 37 9.18 4.54 18.16
C GLU A 37 9.22 3.83 16.80
N ARG A 38 8.07 3.37 16.27
CA ARG A 38 8.01 2.81 14.91
C ARG A 38 8.39 3.80 13.81
N MET A 39 8.09 5.08 14.00
CA MET A 39 8.51 6.14 13.08
C MET A 39 10.02 6.41 13.20
N ALA A 40 10.57 6.40 14.42
CA ALA A 40 12.00 6.57 14.67
C ALA A 40 12.82 5.37 14.13
N ASN A 41 12.40 4.14 14.41
CA ASN A 41 13.03 2.92 13.87
C ASN A 41 12.89 2.79 12.35
N ARG A 42 11.96 3.51 11.71
CA ARG A 42 11.87 3.57 10.24
C ARG A 42 13.05 4.34 9.63
N ALA A 43 13.60 5.32 10.34
CA ALA A 43 14.76 6.09 9.89
C ALA A 43 16.06 5.27 9.99
N ASP A 44 16.13 4.34 10.97
CA ASP A 44 17.29 3.48 11.20
C ASP A 44 17.28 2.18 10.38
N ARG A 45 16.12 1.80 9.82
CA ARG A 45 16.01 0.64 8.94
C ARG A 45 16.93 0.85 7.72
N PRO A 46 17.88 -0.06 7.44
CA PRO A 46 18.71 0.04 6.24
C PRO A 46 17.75 0.14 5.05
N ALA A 47 17.89 1.22 4.29
CA ALA A 47 17.04 1.49 3.14
C ALA A 47 17.10 0.29 2.20
N GLY A 48 16.14 -0.63 2.31
CA GLY A 48 16.06 -1.79 1.45
C GLY A 48 15.95 -1.29 0.01
N ALA A 49 17.05 -1.43 -0.75
CA ALA A 49 17.25 -0.98 -2.12
C ALA A 49 16.62 0.39 -2.45
N SER A 50 17.45 1.44 -2.50
CA SER A 50 17.06 2.77 -3.00
C SER A 50 16.11 2.68 -4.20
N ALA A 51 15.00 3.42 -4.15
CA ALA A 51 13.94 3.43 -5.18
C ALA A 51 14.39 3.85 -6.59
N LYS A 52 15.68 4.13 -6.79
CA LYS A 52 16.28 4.68 -8.00
C LYS A 52 16.57 3.63 -9.08
N ASP A 53 16.66 2.34 -8.71
CA ASP A 53 17.08 1.27 -9.64
C ASP A 53 16.02 0.18 -9.84
N ARG A 54 14.78 0.42 -9.43
CA ARG A 54 13.72 -0.56 -9.65
C ARG A 54 13.17 -0.40 -11.07
N VAL A 55 13.70 -1.19 -11.99
CA VAL A 55 13.13 -1.36 -13.33
C VAL A 55 11.73 -1.96 -13.17
N LEU A 56 10.72 -1.26 -13.69
CA LEU A 56 9.35 -1.79 -13.81
C LEU A 56 9.25 -2.51 -15.14
N ASP A 57 9.00 -3.82 -15.08
CA ASP A 57 8.63 -4.59 -16.26
C ASP A 57 7.18 -4.23 -16.64
N ILE A 58 7.02 -3.44 -17.70
CA ILE A 58 5.71 -3.04 -18.22
C ILE A 58 5.33 -4.04 -19.30
N PRO A 59 4.16 -4.70 -19.20
CA PRO A 59 3.75 -5.68 -20.20
C PRO A 59 3.48 -4.98 -21.54
N GLN A 60 3.86 -5.64 -22.64
CA GLN A 60 3.85 -5.08 -23.98
C GLN A 60 2.46 -4.56 -24.42
N ASP A 61 1.40 -5.25 -24.00
CA ASP A 61 0.01 -4.87 -24.23
C ASP A 61 -0.37 -3.52 -23.59
N LEU A 62 0.11 -3.27 -22.36
CA LEU A 62 -0.09 -1.99 -21.70
C LEU A 62 0.76 -0.88 -22.34
N GLN A 63 1.99 -1.21 -22.75
CA GLN A 63 2.88 -0.26 -23.39
C GLN A 63 2.30 0.23 -24.72
N GLN A 64 1.81 -0.67 -25.57
CA GLN A 64 1.15 -0.29 -26.85
C GLN A 64 -0.03 0.66 -26.62
N ALA A 65 -0.91 0.34 -25.67
CA ALA A 65 -2.06 1.18 -25.37
C ALA A 65 -1.69 2.58 -24.84
N LEU A 66 -0.57 2.69 -24.12
CA LEU A 66 -0.01 3.98 -23.70
C LEU A 66 0.62 4.74 -24.87
N ASP A 67 1.32 4.05 -25.77
CA ASP A 67 1.90 4.65 -26.98
C ASP A 67 0.83 5.23 -27.93
N ASP A 68 -0.34 4.59 -28.01
CA ASP A 68 -1.50 5.11 -28.75
C ASP A 68 -2.10 6.39 -28.11
N ASN A 69 -1.81 6.67 -26.84
CA ASN A 69 -2.38 7.79 -26.08
C ASN A 69 -1.29 8.63 -25.41
N PRO A 70 -0.71 9.62 -26.11
CA PRO A 70 0.43 10.41 -25.63
C PRO A 70 0.16 11.14 -24.31
N GLN A 71 -1.09 11.55 -24.07
CA GLN A 71 -1.50 12.18 -22.81
C GLN A 71 -1.45 11.21 -21.63
N ALA A 72 -1.97 10.00 -21.80
CA ALA A 72 -1.94 8.96 -20.77
C ALA A 72 -0.49 8.55 -20.45
N LYS A 73 0.34 8.42 -21.49
CA LYS A 73 1.77 8.09 -21.37
C LYS A 73 2.53 9.11 -20.54
N GLN A 74 2.41 10.40 -20.87
CA GLN A 74 3.08 11.48 -20.13
C GLN A 74 2.68 11.48 -18.65
N PHE A 75 1.39 11.30 -18.36
CA PHE A 75 0.93 11.22 -16.98
C PHE A 75 1.50 9.99 -16.27
N PHE A 76 1.48 8.83 -16.92
CA PHE A 76 2.02 7.58 -16.39
C PHE A 76 3.52 7.66 -16.09
N ASP A 77 4.31 8.25 -16.99
CA ASP A 77 5.75 8.45 -16.79
C ASP A 77 6.06 9.41 -15.63
N GLY A 78 5.17 10.39 -15.38
CA GLY A 78 5.24 11.29 -14.23
C GLY A 78 4.85 10.66 -12.89
N LEU A 79 4.27 9.45 -12.88
CA LEU A 79 3.86 8.78 -11.65
C LEU A 79 5.05 8.21 -10.87
N SER A 80 4.89 8.18 -9.54
CA SER A 80 5.83 7.48 -8.66
C SER A 80 5.89 5.98 -9.00
N TYR A 81 7.03 5.35 -8.69
CA TYR A 81 7.24 3.91 -8.91
C TYR A 81 6.09 3.06 -8.34
N THR A 82 5.60 3.40 -7.15
CA THR A 82 4.50 2.66 -6.50
C THR A 82 3.24 2.67 -7.35
N HIS A 83 2.83 3.85 -7.84
CA HIS A 83 1.63 4.00 -8.64
C HIS A 83 1.76 3.30 -10.00
N ARG A 84 2.91 3.44 -10.67
CA ARG A 84 3.17 2.70 -11.92
C ARG A 84 3.10 1.19 -11.70
N LYS A 85 3.68 0.69 -10.60
CA LYS A 85 3.59 -0.72 -10.20
C LYS A 85 2.16 -1.19 -9.96
N GLU A 86 1.31 -0.35 -9.37
CA GLU A 86 -0.09 -0.70 -9.12
C GLU A 86 -0.87 -0.89 -10.43
N TYR A 87 -0.69 0.00 -11.40
CA TYR A 87 -1.30 -0.14 -12.74
C TYR A 87 -0.84 -1.40 -13.45
N VAL A 88 0.48 -1.62 -13.51
CA VAL A 88 1.06 -2.83 -14.10
C VAL A 88 0.50 -4.07 -13.42
N ARG A 89 0.54 -4.12 -12.08
CA ARG A 89 0.00 -5.25 -11.31
C ARG A 89 -1.47 -5.49 -11.59
N TRP A 90 -2.28 -4.43 -11.68
CA TRP A 90 -3.71 -4.55 -11.95
C TRP A 90 -3.98 -5.19 -13.32
N VAL A 91 -3.21 -4.82 -14.34
CA VAL A 91 -3.31 -5.42 -15.67
C VAL A 91 -2.80 -6.88 -15.67
N THR A 92 -1.65 -7.15 -15.05
CA THR A 92 -1.05 -8.50 -15.03
C THR A 92 -1.81 -9.51 -14.17
N ASP A 93 -2.53 -9.05 -13.13
CA ASP A 93 -3.31 -9.90 -12.24
C ASP A 93 -4.57 -10.48 -12.94
N ALA A 94 -5.00 -9.90 -14.06
CA ALA A 94 -6.11 -10.43 -14.84
C ALA A 94 -5.69 -11.72 -15.59
N LYS A 95 -6.21 -12.86 -15.12
CA LYS A 95 -5.94 -14.19 -15.74
C LYS A 95 -6.63 -14.42 -17.08
N ARG A 96 -7.73 -13.71 -17.35
CA ARG A 96 -8.49 -13.81 -18.60
C ARG A 96 -8.09 -12.68 -19.53
N GLU A 97 -7.85 -12.99 -20.80
CA GLU A 97 -7.43 -12.01 -21.82
C GLU A 97 -8.47 -10.91 -22.01
N GLU A 98 -9.77 -11.26 -22.07
CA GLU A 98 -10.86 -10.27 -22.19
C GLU A 98 -10.85 -9.26 -21.02
N THR A 99 -10.60 -9.74 -19.80
CA THR A 99 -10.51 -8.88 -18.61
C THR A 99 -9.23 -8.04 -18.64
N ARG A 100 -8.13 -8.57 -19.16
CA ARG A 100 -6.87 -7.83 -19.33
C ARG A 100 -7.08 -6.66 -20.28
N THR A 101 -7.64 -6.89 -21.45
CA THR A 101 -7.96 -5.83 -22.43
C THR A 101 -8.87 -4.76 -21.83
N GLY A 102 -9.92 -5.16 -21.10
CA GLY A 102 -10.79 -4.22 -20.40
C GLY A 102 -10.09 -3.41 -19.31
N ARG A 103 -9.12 -3.98 -18.59
CA ARG A 103 -8.30 -3.25 -17.60
C ARG A 103 -7.30 -2.30 -18.28
N ILE A 104 -6.76 -2.65 -19.45
CA ILE A 104 -5.87 -1.76 -20.22
C ILE A 104 -6.63 -0.51 -20.66
N GLN A 105 -7.81 -0.68 -21.29
CA GLN A 105 -8.65 0.43 -21.71
C GLN A 105 -9.00 1.35 -20.52
N LYS A 106 -9.47 0.76 -19.41
CA LYS A 106 -9.75 1.51 -18.17
C LYS A 106 -8.52 2.19 -17.58
N SER A 107 -7.33 1.62 -17.75
CA SER A 107 -6.09 2.23 -17.28
C SER A 107 -5.82 3.50 -18.06
N VAL A 108 -5.94 3.46 -19.40
CA VAL A 108 -5.78 4.64 -20.26
C VAL A 108 -6.81 5.71 -19.90
N GLU A 109 -8.10 5.37 -19.78
CA GLU A 109 -9.15 6.31 -19.38
C GLU A 109 -8.84 7.00 -18.05
N LYS A 110 -8.42 6.23 -17.04
CA LYS A 110 -8.04 6.76 -15.72
C LYS A 110 -6.81 7.66 -15.77
N LEU A 111 -5.81 7.30 -16.56
CA LEU A 111 -4.58 8.09 -16.70
C LEU A 111 -4.86 9.41 -17.42
N VAL A 112 -5.72 9.41 -18.44
CA VAL A 112 -6.21 10.64 -19.08
C VAL A 112 -6.97 11.52 -18.08
N ALA A 113 -7.78 10.93 -17.21
CA ALA A 113 -8.48 11.62 -16.12
C ALA A 113 -7.56 12.06 -14.95
N GLY A 114 -6.25 11.77 -15.00
CA GLY A 114 -5.30 12.17 -13.96
C GLY A 114 -5.38 11.37 -12.66
N VAL A 115 -5.99 10.18 -12.69
CA VAL A 115 -6.09 9.29 -11.53
C VAL A 115 -4.76 8.57 -11.32
N LYS A 116 -4.23 8.63 -10.10
CA LYS A 116 -2.88 8.12 -9.77
C LYS A 116 -2.82 6.62 -9.48
N SER A 117 -3.95 5.97 -9.19
CA SER A 117 -3.99 4.55 -8.84
C SER A 117 -5.27 3.91 -9.39
N PRO A 118 -5.22 2.67 -9.90
CA PRO A 118 -6.37 2.04 -10.53
C PRO A 118 -7.57 1.82 -9.59
N PHE A 119 -7.33 1.77 -8.27
CA PHE A 119 -8.35 1.55 -7.25
C PHE A 119 -9.08 2.81 -6.79
N LEU A 120 -8.60 3.99 -7.20
CA LEU A 120 -9.24 5.25 -6.87
C LEU A 120 -10.42 5.52 -7.81
N LYS A 121 -11.47 6.12 -7.26
CA LYS A 121 -12.59 6.63 -8.05
C LYS A 121 -12.08 7.79 -8.91
N ALA A 122 -12.46 7.78 -10.19
CA ALA A 122 -12.20 8.86 -11.13
C ALA A 122 -13.21 9.99 -10.91
#